data_AF-A0A7W0MXQ8-F1
#
_entry.id   AF-A0A7W0MXQ8-F1
#
_cell.length_a   1.000
_cell.length_b   1.000
_cell.length_c   1.000
_cell.angle_alpha   90.00
_cell.angle_beta   90.00
_cell.angle_gamma   90.00
#
_symmetry.space_group_name_H-M   'P 1'
#
loop_
_entity.id
_entity.type
_entity.pdbx_description
1 polymer ?
#
loop_
_entity_poly.entity_id
_entity_poly.type
_entity_poly.pdbx_seq_one_letter_code
_entity_poly.pdbx_strand_id
1 'polypeptide(L)'
;MRQKPESSRGAGVLRHGGWAWRISARGWIAAYAVAIGGAEVLGVAVDARAGAIGHAAVLFVLLNHRLFARGPLADVVVALALVPLLRLLSVTIGFDVAEVYQYGLVGAPLLLGVAAAARALDSSALWASLRRWSWLQLPVALSGVPLGLFAYLIARPDPIDEGTWRGTAAVAVLVFVFSGVTEELLFRWILQQSLVGVLGAAAPLGSSVLFAIVYLDVRPAAYAAFVVAVGIAFGVVVARTRSVLGVAIAHGLLAVGAVVLWPGLLS
;
A
#
# COMPACT_ATOMS: atom_id res chain seq x y z
N MET A 1 -8.42 -28.47 -74.47
CA MET A 1 -8.13 -29.31 -73.28
C MET A 1 -7.79 -28.34 -72.15
N ARG A 2 -8.73 -28.05 -71.22
CA ARG A 2 -8.82 -28.58 -69.83
C ARG A 2 -7.42 -28.69 -69.19
N GLN A 3 -7.07 -28.01 -68.10
CA GLN A 3 -7.78 -27.91 -66.82
C GLN A 3 -7.49 -26.59 -66.08
N LYS A 4 -8.48 -26.15 -65.29
CA LYS A 4 -8.41 -25.10 -64.27
C LYS A 4 -8.25 -25.81 -62.92
N PRO A 5 -7.30 -25.44 -62.03
CA PRO A 5 -7.31 -25.98 -60.68
C PRO A 5 -8.28 -25.21 -59.79
N GLU A 6 -8.93 -25.99 -58.94
CA GLU A 6 -10.06 -25.67 -58.10
C GLU A 6 -9.72 -24.80 -56.89
N SER A 7 -10.78 -24.15 -56.43
CA SER A 7 -10.93 -23.48 -55.15
C SER A 7 -10.54 -24.37 -53.96
N SER A 8 -9.55 -23.94 -53.18
CA SER A 8 -9.41 -24.37 -51.79
C SER A 8 -10.05 -23.32 -50.87
N ARG A 9 -11.32 -23.60 -50.55
CA ARG A 9 -12.01 -23.13 -49.34
C ARG A 9 -11.10 -23.31 -48.12
N GLY A 10 -10.96 -22.27 -47.31
CA GLY A 10 -10.23 -22.35 -46.05
C GLY A 10 -10.17 -21.05 -45.26
N ALA A 11 -11.05 -20.08 -45.51
CA ALA A 11 -11.25 -18.96 -44.60
C ALA A 11 -12.08 -19.44 -43.39
N GLY A 12 -11.45 -20.31 -42.59
CA GLY A 12 -11.90 -20.63 -41.24
C GLY A 12 -11.63 -19.43 -40.34
N VAL A 13 -12.42 -18.38 -40.51
CA VAL A 13 -12.56 -17.34 -39.49
C VAL A 13 -13.22 -18.03 -38.30
N LEU A 14 -12.41 -18.66 -37.45
CA LEU A 14 -12.79 -19.02 -36.09
C LEU A 14 -12.87 -17.72 -35.29
N ARG A 15 -13.91 -16.94 -35.59
CA ARG A 15 -14.50 -16.00 -34.64
C ARG A 15 -15.09 -16.85 -33.52
N HIS A 16 -14.24 -17.26 -32.59
CA HIS A 16 -14.72 -17.64 -31.26
C HIS A 16 -15.30 -16.38 -30.63
N GLY A 17 -16.60 -16.19 -30.84
CA GLY A 17 -17.43 -15.37 -29.99
C GLY A 17 -17.40 -15.96 -28.59
N GLY A 18 -16.51 -15.43 -27.76
CA GLY A 18 -16.60 -15.57 -26.31
C GLY A 18 -17.25 -14.31 -25.75
N TRP A 19 -18.56 -14.33 -25.61
CA TRP A 19 -19.36 -13.35 -24.86
C TRP A 19 -19.10 -13.49 -23.35
N ALA A 20 -17.83 -13.38 -22.93
CA ALA A 20 -17.43 -13.42 -21.53
C ALA A 20 -16.77 -12.07 -21.21
N TRP A 21 -17.49 -11.25 -20.45
CA TRP A 21 -17.11 -9.98 -19.84
C TRP A 21 -15.61 -9.64 -19.96
N ARG A 22 -15.25 -8.83 -20.97
CA ARG A 22 -13.92 -8.18 -21.01
C ARG A 22 -13.92 -7.05 -19.98
N ILE A 23 -13.79 -7.40 -18.70
CA ILE A 23 -13.58 -6.43 -17.63
C ILE A 23 -12.30 -5.66 -17.98
N SER A 24 -12.40 -4.33 -18.03
CA SER A 24 -11.24 -3.48 -18.30
C SER A 24 -10.24 -3.57 -17.15
N ALA A 25 -8.96 -3.24 -17.38
CA ALA A 25 -7.97 -3.21 -16.29
C ALA A 25 -8.41 -2.29 -15.13
N ARG A 26 -9.08 -1.17 -15.44
CA ARG A 26 -9.69 -0.29 -14.44
C ARG A 26 -10.82 -0.96 -13.66
N GLY A 27 -11.66 -1.75 -14.35
CA GLY A 27 -12.71 -2.54 -13.72
C GLY A 27 -12.17 -3.58 -12.75
N TRP A 28 -11.06 -4.25 -13.10
CA TRP A 28 -10.38 -5.17 -12.18
C TRP A 28 -9.83 -4.48 -10.93
N ILE A 29 -9.18 -3.32 -11.10
CA ILE A 29 -8.68 -2.53 -9.96
C ILE A 29 -9.83 -2.13 -9.03
N ALA A 30 -10.94 -1.64 -9.59
CA ALA A 30 -12.11 -1.28 -8.81
C ALA A 30 -12.70 -2.49 -8.07
N ALA A 31 -12.81 -3.64 -8.74
CA ALA A 31 -13.30 -4.87 -8.12
C ALA A 31 -12.42 -5.31 -6.94
N TYR A 32 -11.09 -5.25 -7.07
CA TYR A 32 -10.19 -5.55 -5.97
C TYR A 32 -10.26 -4.52 -4.84
N ALA A 33 -10.34 -3.23 -5.15
CA ALA A 33 -10.52 -2.20 -4.13
C ALA A 33 -11.82 -2.43 -3.32
N VAL A 34 -12.92 -2.77 -4.00
CA VAL A 34 -14.19 -3.12 -3.35
C VAL A 34 -14.04 -4.40 -2.51
N ALA A 35 -13.35 -5.42 -3.01
CA ALA A 35 -13.15 -6.67 -2.27
C ALA A 35 -12.29 -6.46 -1.01
N ILE A 36 -11.20 -5.68 -1.11
CA ILE A 36 -10.36 -5.31 0.03
C ILE A 36 -11.17 -4.47 1.04
N GLY A 37 -11.93 -3.48 0.56
CA GLY A 37 -12.81 -2.68 1.41
C GLY A 37 -13.90 -3.50 2.08
N GLY A 38 -14.48 -4.48 1.37
CA GLY A 38 -15.44 -5.42 1.92
C GLY A 38 -14.84 -6.29 3.02
N ALA A 39 -13.63 -6.82 2.81
CA ALA A 39 -12.90 -7.58 3.84
C ALA A 39 -12.61 -6.71 5.08
N GLU A 40 -12.28 -5.44 4.89
CA GLU A 40 -12.07 -4.51 5.99
C GLU A 40 -13.37 -4.23 6.76
N VAL A 41 -14.47 -3.98 6.06
CA VAL A 41 -15.80 -3.80 6.67
C VAL A 41 -16.23 -5.05 7.43
N LEU A 42 -15.95 -6.25 6.93
CA LEU A 42 -16.19 -7.50 7.68
C LEU A 42 -15.37 -7.56 8.97
N GLY A 43 -14.11 -7.13 8.93
CA GLY A 43 -13.24 -7.02 10.10
C GLY A 43 -13.82 -6.11 11.19
N VAL A 44 -14.34 -4.95 10.77
CA VAL A 44 -14.89 -3.93 11.69
C VAL A 44 -16.29 -4.29 12.18
N ALA A 45 -17.15 -4.81 11.30
CA ALA A 45 -18.58 -4.99 11.59
C ALA A 45 -18.92 -6.37 12.17
N VAL A 46 -18.10 -7.38 11.92
CA VAL A 46 -18.31 -8.76 12.40
C VAL A 46 -17.26 -9.11 13.44
N ASP A 47 -16.04 -9.42 13.01
CA ASP A 47 -14.89 -9.67 13.86
C ASP A 47 -13.60 -9.73 13.01
N ALA A 48 -12.46 -9.65 13.69
CA ALA A 48 -11.14 -9.69 13.05
C ALA A 48 -10.89 -10.99 12.24
N ARG A 49 -11.48 -12.12 12.63
CA ARG A 49 -11.31 -13.40 11.90
C ARG A 49 -12.02 -13.37 10.56
N ALA A 50 -13.25 -12.85 10.51
CA ALA A 50 -14.01 -12.68 9.27
C ALA A 50 -13.26 -11.76 8.29
N GLY A 51 -12.72 -10.65 8.79
CA GLY A 51 -11.87 -9.75 8.00
C GLY A 51 -10.61 -10.45 7.46
N ALA A 52 -9.90 -11.20 8.31
CA ALA A 52 -8.72 -11.95 7.92
C ALA A 52 -9.04 -13.02 6.85
N ILE A 53 -10.13 -13.76 6.98
CA ILE A 53 -10.57 -14.73 5.95
C ILE A 53 -10.85 -14.02 4.62
N GLY A 54 -11.50 -12.86 4.66
CA GLY A 54 -11.72 -12.02 3.48
C GLY A 54 -10.42 -11.60 2.81
N HIS A 55 -9.47 -11.05 3.57
CA HIS A 55 -8.16 -10.64 3.06
C HIS A 55 -7.35 -11.82 2.52
N ALA A 56 -7.39 -12.99 3.17
CA ALA A 56 -6.75 -14.21 2.68
C ALA A 56 -7.33 -14.68 1.34
N ALA A 57 -8.66 -14.64 1.18
CA ALA A 57 -9.32 -14.98 -0.07
C ALA A 57 -8.93 -13.99 -1.19
N VAL A 58 -8.94 -12.68 -0.90
CA VAL A 58 -8.52 -11.65 -1.87
C VAL A 58 -7.06 -11.82 -2.27
N LEU A 59 -6.16 -12.06 -1.31
CA LEU A 59 -4.75 -12.31 -1.57
C LEU A 59 -4.57 -13.55 -2.46
N PHE A 60 -5.24 -14.65 -2.14
CA PHE A 60 -5.20 -15.87 -2.94
C PHE A 60 -5.65 -15.61 -4.38
N VAL A 61 -6.76 -14.88 -4.57
CA VAL A 61 -7.26 -14.54 -5.91
C VAL A 61 -6.28 -13.62 -6.67
N LEU A 62 -5.67 -12.63 -6.01
CA LEU A 62 -4.66 -11.76 -6.64
C LEU A 62 -3.43 -12.55 -7.10
N LEU A 63 -2.88 -13.42 -6.25
CA LEU A 63 -1.73 -14.24 -6.61
C LEU A 63 -2.01 -15.18 -7.79
N ASN A 64 -3.22 -15.74 -7.86
CA ASN A 64 -3.63 -16.57 -9.00
C ASN A 64 -3.93 -15.74 -10.26
N HIS A 65 -4.53 -14.56 -10.14
CA HIS A 65 -4.81 -13.69 -11.28
C HIS A 65 -3.52 -13.22 -11.96
N ARG A 66 -2.40 -13.14 -11.23
CA ARG A 66 -1.09 -12.83 -11.82
C ARG A 66 -0.67 -13.80 -12.93
N LEU A 67 -1.17 -15.04 -12.96
CA LEU A 67 -0.89 -16.02 -14.01
C LEU A 67 -1.55 -15.67 -15.36
N PHE A 68 -2.64 -14.91 -15.32
CA PHE A 68 -3.46 -14.59 -16.50
C PHE A 68 -3.41 -13.10 -16.87
N ALA A 69 -3.11 -12.23 -15.91
CA ALA A 69 -2.99 -10.79 -16.13
C ALA A 69 -1.85 -10.49 -17.12
N ARG A 70 -2.06 -9.48 -17.97
CA ARG A 70 -1.09 -9.06 -18.99
C ARG A 70 -0.90 -7.56 -18.99
N GLY A 71 0.25 -7.12 -19.49
CA GLY A 71 0.61 -5.71 -19.58
C GLY A 71 0.57 -5.02 -18.21
N PRO A 72 0.19 -3.73 -18.14
CA PRO A 72 0.21 -2.96 -16.89
C PRO A 72 -0.66 -3.54 -15.76
N LEU A 73 -1.69 -4.33 -16.08
CA LEU A 73 -2.53 -4.96 -15.07
C LEU A 73 -1.76 -6.04 -14.28
N ALA A 74 -0.81 -6.74 -14.90
CA ALA A 74 -0.03 -7.77 -14.22
C ALA A 74 0.77 -7.18 -13.05
N ASP A 75 1.35 -6.00 -13.26
CA ASP A 75 2.12 -5.27 -12.25
C ASP A 75 1.23 -4.79 -11.10
N VAL A 76 0.05 -4.25 -11.45
CA VAL A 76 -0.93 -3.80 -10.46
C VAL A 76 -1.45 -4.95 -9.60
N VAL A 77 -1.66 -6.14 -10.17
CA VAL A 77 -2.10 -7.31 -9.41
C VAL A 77 -1.06 -7.74 -8.36
N VAL A 78 0.24 -7.72 -8.70
CA VAL A 78 1.32 -7.99 -7.72
C VAL A 78 1.34 -6.92 -6.63
N ALA A 79 1.24 -5.65 -7.02
CA ALA A 79 1.25 -4.54 -6.07
C ALA A 79 0.05 -4.56 -5.11
N LEU A 80 -1.14 -4.85 -5.64
CA LEU A 80 -2.37 -4.95 -4.85
C LEU A 80 -2.31 -6.09 -3.83
N ALA A 81 -1.58 -7.17 -4.11
CA ALA A 81 -1.44 -8.30 -3.18
C ALA A 81 -0.75 -7.90 -1.86
N LEU A 82 0.04 -6.82 -1.85
CA LEU A 82 0.67 -6.32 -0.63
C LEU A 82 -0.35 -5.72 0.37
N VAL A 83 -1.49 -5.20 -0.12
CA VAL A 83 -2.51 -4.57 0.73
C VAL A 83 -3.21 -5.59 1.66
N PRO A 84 -3.79 -6.71 1.16
CA PRO A 84 -4.34 -7.73 2.05
C PRO A 84 -3.24 -8.47 2.83
N LEU A 85 -2.00 -8.55 2.32
CA LEU A 85 -0.87 -9.08 3.10
C LEU A 85 -0.60 -8.23 4.34
N LEU A 86 -0.54 -6.90 4.20
CA LEU A 86 -0.41 -5.97 5.33
C LEU A 86 -1.52 -6.24 6.36
N ARG A 87 -2.78 -6.32 5.94
CA ARG A 87 -3.91 -6.55 6.87
C ARG A 87 -3.85 -7.90 7.56
N LEU A 88 -3.48 -8.97 6.85
CA LEU A 88 -3.28 -10.28 7.47
C LEU A 88 -2.20 -10.23 8.55
N LEU A 89 -1.06 -9.61 8.25
CA LEU A 89 0.02 -9.47 9.21
C LEU A 89 -0.44 -8.66 10.44
N SER A 90 -1.15 -7.55 10.24
CA SER A 90 -1.70 -6.74 11.34
C SER A 90 -2.71 -7.48 12.21
N VAL A 91 -3.57 -8.33 11.63
CA VAL A 91 -4.59 -9.07 12.39
C VAL A 91 -4.02 -10.32 13.08
N THR A 92 -2.99 -10.95 12.51
CA THR A 92 -2.42 -12.20 13.05
C THR A 92 -1.58 -12.00 14.31
N ILE A 93 -1.08 -10.78 14.55
CA ILE A 93 -0.37 -10.48 15.77
C ILE A 93 -1.41 -10.20 16.86
N GLY A 94 -1.58 -11.17 17.74
CA GLY A 94 -2.47 -11.04 18.89
C GLY A 94 -2.00 -9.94 19.85
N PHE A 95 -2.93 -9.47 20.67
CA PHE A 95 -2.71 -8.46 21.71
C PHE A 95 -1.75 -8.90 22.84
N ASP A 96 -1.25 -10.15 22.79
CA ASP A 96 -0.42 -10.75 23.85
C ASP A 96 1.06 -10.39 23.76
N VAL A 97 1.48 -9.66 22.73
CA VAL A 97 2.86 -9.18 22.56
C VAL A 97 2.91 -7.69 22.87
N ALA A 98 3.95 -7.25 23.59
CA ALA A 98 4.17 -5.83 23.87
C ALA A 98 4.17 -5.01 22.57
N GLU A 99 3.51 -3.86 22.61
CA GLU A 99 3.22 -2.99 21.45
C GLU A 99 4.46 -2.70 20.59
N VAL A 100 5.60 -2.49 21.24
CA VAL A 100 6.91 -2.27 20.59
C VAL A 100 7.30 -3.35 19.60
N TYR A 101 7.09 -4.62 19.94
CA TYR A 101 7.49 -5.72 19.06
C TYR A 101 6.50 -5.94 17.92
N GLN A 102 5.25 -5.48 18.07
CA GLN A 102 4.23 -5.61 17.03
C GLN A 102 4.66 -4.87 15.75
N TYR A 103 5.27 -3.68 15.86
CA TYR A 103 5.79 -2.95 14.70
C TYR A 103 6.77 -3.78 13.89
N GLY A 104 7.76 -4.39 14.55
CA GLY A 104 8.76 -5.23 13.89
C GLY A 104 8.17 -6.51 13.29
N LEU A 105 7.29 -7.17 14.03
CA LEU A 105 6.69 -8.43 13.62
C LEU A 105 5.69 -8.28 12.45
N VAL A 106 4.99 -7.14 12.33
CA VAL A 106 4.18 -6.83 11.13
C VAL A 106 5.07 -6.31 10.01
N GLY A 107 5.90 -5.31 10.30
CA GLY A 107 6.58 -4.55 9.26
C GLY A 107 7.74 -5.30 8.61
N ALA A 108 8.47 -6.15 9.34
CA ALA A 108 9.57 -6.92 8.74
C ALA A 108 9.11 -7.89 7.64
N PRO A 109 8.12 -8.79 7.87
CA PRO A 109 7.60 -9.64 6.80
C PRO A 109 6.92 -8.84 5.68
N LEU A 110 6.27 -7.72 6.00
CA LEU A 110 5.71 -6.85 4.97
C LEU A 110 6.80 -6.22 4.09
N LEU A 111 7.88 -5.75 4.69
CA LEU A 111 9.02 -5.18 3.97
C LEU A 111 9.70 -6.22 3.08
N LEU A 112 9.77 -7.49 3.51
CA LEU A 112 10.18 -8.60 2.66
C LEU A 112 9.22 -8.80 1.48
N GLY A 113 7.91 -8.73 1.71
CA GLY A 113 6.89 -8.75 0.67
C GLY A 113 7.06 -7.62 -0.35
N VAL A 114 7.28 -6.39 0.14
CA VAL A 114 7.59 -5.21 -0.69
C VAL A 114 8.86 -5.44 -1.52
N ALA A 115 9.93 -5.97 -0.91
CA ALA A 115 11.18 -6.25 -1.61
C ALA A 115 11.02 -7.39 -2.66
N ALA A 116 10.19 -8.39 -2.39
CA ALA A 116 9.86 -9.45 -3.34
C ALA A 116 9.04 -8.91 -4.51
N ALA A 117 8.03 -8.07 -4.24
CA ALA A 117 7.24 -7.40 -5.27
C ALA A 117 8.12 -6.49 -6.14
N ALA A 118 9.01 -5.69 -5.53
CA ALA A 118 9.94 -4.84 -6.28
C ALA A 118 10.81 -5.64 -7.25
N ARG A 119 11.34 -6.79 -6.82
CA ARG A 119 12.11 -7.70 -7.68
C ARG A 119 11.25 -8.34 -8.76
N ALA A 120 9.99 -8.66 -8.47
CA ALA A 120 9.09 -9.25 -9.46
C ALA A 120 8.63 -8.25 -10.53
N LEU A 121 8.55 -6.96 -10.20
CA LEU A 121 8.19 -5.88 -11.12
C LEU A 121 9.37 -5.41 -11.98
N ASP A 122 10.60 -5.49 -11.45
CA ASP A 122 11.89 -5.21 -12.12
C ASP A 122 11.90 -3.97 -13.04
N SER A 123 11.27 -2.88 -12.60
CA SER A 123 11.16 -1.66 -13.40
C SER A 123 12.27 -0.67 -13.07
N SER A 124 13.04 -0.26 -14.08
CA SER A 124 14.08 0.78 -13.91
C SER A 124 13.53 2.10 -13.39
N ALA A 125 12.32 2.47 -13.80
CA ALA A 125 11.63 3.67 -13.31
C ALA A 125 11.25 3.55 -11.82
N LEU A 126 10.83 2.36 -11.39
CA LEU A 126 10.53 2.06 -10.00
C LEU A 126 11.79 2.25 -9.14
N TRP A 127 12.90 1.64 -9.50
CA TRP A 127 14.18 1.78 -8.78
C TRP A 127 14.76 3.20 -8.84
N ALA A 128 14.58 3.92 -9.95
CA ALA A 128 15.02 5.30 -10.08
C ALA A 128 14.33 6.21 -9.05
N SER A 129 13.06 5.97 -8.73
CA SER A 129 12.31 6.76 -7.75
C SER A 129 12.83 6.67 -6.32
N LEU A 130 13.49 5.56 -5.95
CA LEU A 130 14.18 5.42 -4.66
C LEU A 130 15.52 6.16 -4.61
N ARG A 131 16.16 6.39 -5.75
CA ARG A 131 17.48 7.03 -5.82
C ARG A 131 17.41 8.52 -6.14
N ARG A 132 16.24 8.99 -6.57
CA ARG A 132 16.05 10.37 -6.99
C ARG A 132 15.96 11.28 -5.77
N TRP A 133 17.00 12.05 -5.53
CA TRP A 133 16.99 13.13 -4.55
C TRP A 133 16.74 14.47 -5.24
N SER A 134 15.92 15.31 -4.62
CA SER A 134 15.70 16.70 -5.03
C SER A 134 15.72 17.56 -3.79
N TRP A 135 16.13 18.83 -3.89
CA TRP A 135 16.09 19.77 -2.76
C TRP A 135 14.69 19.92 -2.13
N LEU A 136 13.63 19.67 -2.89
CA LEU A 136 12.24 19.60 -2.41
C LEU A 136 11.97 18.44 -1.44
N GLN A 137 12.81 17.40 -1.39
CA GLN A 137 12.62 16.27 -0.46
C GLN A 137 12.92 16.65 0.98
N LEU A 138 13.84 17.60 1.21
CA LEU A 138 14.21 18.02 2.56
C LEU A 138 13.05 18.69 3.32
N PRO A 139 12.37 19.73 2.79
CA PRO A 139 11.22 20.31 3.48
C PRO A 139 10.06 19.33 3.60
N VAL A 140 9.89 18.42 2.62
CA VAL A 140 8.89 17.34 2.73
C VAL A 140 9.23 16.40 3.89
N ALA A 141 10.47 15.91 3.97
CA ALA A 141 10.93 15.06 5.07
C ALA A 141 10.71 15.73 6.44
N LEU A 142 11.15 16.98 6.58
CA LEU A 142 11.02 17.73 7.82
C LEU A 142 9.56 18.02 8.21
N SER A 143 8.62 18.04 7.25
CA SER A 143 7.20 18.19 7.55
C SER A 143 6.63 17.05 8.41
N GLY A 144 7.31 15.89 8.47
CA GLY A 144 6.92 14.79 9.35
C GLY A 144 6.85 15.19 10.83
N VAL A 145 7.73 16.07 11.30
CA VAL A 145 7.76 16.51 12.71
C VAL A 145 6.49 17.26 13.12
N PRO A 146 6.08 18.37 12.45
CA PRO A 146 4.82 19.04 12.77
C PRO A 146 3.60 18.18 12.46
N LEU A 147 3.63 17.34 11.42
CA LEU A 147 2.53 16.39 11.17
C LEU A 147 2.38 15.37 12.31
N GLY A 148 3.50 14.91 12.88
CA GLY A 148 3.50 14.07 14.08
C GLY A 148 2.89 14.77 15.29
N LEU A 149 3.07 16.10 15.42
CA LEU A 149 2.44 16.88 16.49
C LEU A 149 0.93 16.92 16.29
N PHE A 150 0.46 17.20 15.07
CA PHE A 150 -0.97 17.18 14.76
C PHE A 150 -1.58 15.79 15.01
N ALA A 151 -0.89 14.73 14.58
CA ALA A 151 -1.26 13.35 14.87
C ALA A 151 -1.42 13.09 16.38
N TYR A 152 -0.43 13.49 17.19
CA TYR A 152 -0.48 13.40 18.65
C TYR A 152 -1.65 14.18 19.23
N LEU A 153 -1.86 15.44 18.82
CA LEU A 153 -2.92 16.28 19.36
C LEU A 153 -4.34 15.75 19.07
N ILE A 154 -4.49 15.02 17.95
CA ILE A 154 -5.76 14.39 17.55
C ILE A 154 -5.98 13.06 18.27
N ALA A 155 -4.98 12.17 18.25
CA ALA A 155 -5.14 10.81 18.77
C ALA A 155 -4.85 10.70 20.27
N ARG A 156 -3.97 11.54 20.80
CA ARG A 156 -3.47 11.54 22.19
C ARG A 156 -3.11 10.13 22.69
N PRO A 157 -2.23 9.40 21.99
CA PRO A 157 -1.77 8.10 22.47
C PRO A 157 -1.00 8.26 23.79
N ASP A 158 -1.05 7.22 24.63
CA ASP A 158 -0.17 7.11 25.78
C ASP A 158 1.29 7.01 25.30
N PRO A 159 2.26 7.61 26.02
CA PRO A 159 3.67 7.51 25.66
C PRO A 159 4.14 6.06 25.73
N ILE A 160 4.78 5.59 24.65
CA ILE A 160 5.51 4.32 24.69
C ILE A 160 6.86 4.57 25.40
N ASP A 161 6.87 4.34 26.72
CA ASP A 161 8.06 4.46 27.56
C ASP A 161 8.61 3.09 27.97
N GLU A 162 9.85 2.82 27.58
CA GLU A 162 10.62 1.62 27.92
C GLU A 162 11.48 1.81 29.19
N GLY A 163 11.33 2.94 29.90
CA GLY A 163 12.06 3.28 31.13
C GLY A 163 13.55 3.56 30.93
N THR A 164 14.05 3.47 29.69
CA THR A 164 15.44 3.77 29.34
C THR A 164 15.53 4.45 27.98
N TRP A 165 16.47 5.39 27.84
CA TRP A 165 16.68 6.10 26.57
C TRP A 165 17.02 5.16 25.40
N ARG A 166 17.66 4.01 25.67
CA ARG A 166 17.99 2.99 24.66
C ARG A 166 16.74 2.26 24.18
N GLY A 167 15.83 1.92 25.10
CA GLY A 167 14.54 1.35 24.77
C GLY A 167 13.73 2.29 23.91
N THR A 168 13.55 3.54 24.35
CA THR A 168 12.82 4.58 23.59
C THR A 168 13.42 4.81 22.20
N ALA A 169 14.75 4.84 22.08
CA ALA A 169 15.42 4.96 20.79
C ALA A 169 15.17 3.74 19.87
N ALA A 170 15.14 2.53 20.43
CA ALA A 170 14.82 1.32 19.68
C ALA A 170 13.37 1.35 19.17
N VAL A 171 12.41 1.75 20.00
CA VAL A 171 11.01 1.96 19.59
C VAL A 171 10.91 2.97 18.46
N ALA A 172 11.58 4.12 18.60
CA ALA A 172 11.57 5.14 17.57
C ALA A 172 12.08 4.61 16.22
N VAL A 173 13.15 3.80 16.22
CA VAL A 173 13.66 3.17 15.00
C VAL A 173 12.66 2.16 14.42
N LEU A 174 12.06 1.31 15.26
CA LEU A 174 11.07 0.33 14.82
C LEU A 174 9.85 1.02 14.19
N VAL A 175 9.28 2.01 14.87
CA VAL A 175 8.14 2.79 14.37
C VAL A 175 8.50 3.53 13.08
N PHE A 176 9.66 4.18 13.04
CA PHE A 176 10.12 4.90 11.85
C PHE A 176 10.19 3.99 10.62
N VAL A 177 10.83 2.83 10.76
CA VAL A 177 11.08 1.91 9.64
C VAL A 177 9.84 1.11 9.28
N PHE A 178 9.21 0.48 10.28
CA PHE A 178 8.20 -0.54 10.06
C PHE A 178 6.77 -0.02 9.98
N SER A 179 6.48 1.15 10.53
CA SER A 179 5.20 1.84 10.30
C SER A 179 5.36 2.85 9.17
N GLY A 180 6.12 3.94 9.37
CA GLY A 180 6.14 5.04 8.40
C GLY A 180 6.79 4.69 7.06
N VAL A 181 8.05 4.26 7.06
CA VAL A 181 8.79 3.99 5.81
C VAL A 181 8.18 2.83 5.03
N THR A 182 7.86 1.72 5.69
CA THR A 182 7.34 0.51 5.03
C THR A 182 6.01 0.77 4.33
N GLU A 183 5.11 1.55 4.94
CA GLU A 183 3.86 1.92 4.28
C GLU A 183 4.08 2.81 3.05
N GLU A 184 4.97 3.80 3.11
CA GLU A 184 5.25 4.62 1.93
C GLU A 184 5.91 3.81 0.80
N LEU A 185 6.73 2.81 1.15
CA LEU A 185 7.27 1.87 0.17
C LEU A 185 6.18 0.99 -0.45
N LEU A 186 5.19 0.55 0.33
CA LEU A 186 4.04 -0.20 -0.20
C LEU A 186 3.17 0.69 -1.09
N PHE A 187 2.64 1.78 -0.54
CA PHE A 187 1.57 2.55 -1.17
C PHE A 187 2.07 3.52 -2.24
N ARG A 188 3.20 4.20 -2.04
CA ARG A 188 3.70 5.21 -2.99
C ARG A 188 4.77 4.70 -3.92
N TRP A 189 5.64 3.81 -3.43
CA TRP A 189 6.68 3.25 -4.27
C TRP A 189 6.15 2.10 -5.12
N ILE A 190 5.64 1.02 -4.55
CA ILE A 190 5.14 -0.11 -5.33
C ILE A 190 3.77 0.21 -5.97
N LEU A 191 2.75 0.41 -5.15
CA LEU A 191 1.36 0.45 -5.61
C LEU A 191 1.06 1.64 -6.52
N GLN A 192 1.38 2.86 -6.11
CA GLN A 192 1.13 4.04 -6.93
C GLN A 192 1.86 3.98 -8.26
N GLN A 193 3.13 3.54 -8.29
CA GLN A 193 3.90 3.47 -9.55
C GLN A 193 3.32 2.41 -10.49
N SER A 194 2.94 1.23 -9.99
CA SER A 194 2.24 0.21 -10.78
C SER A 194 0.91 0.73 -11.34
N LEU A 195 0.16 1.51 -10.54
CA LEU A 195 -1.11 2.09 -10.98
C LEU A 195 -0.96 3.11 -12.11
N VAL A 196 0.20 3.76 -12.28
CA VAL A 196 0.43 4.73 -13.38
C VAL A 196 0.17 4.09 -14.74
N GLY A 197 0.54 2.82 -14.94
CA GLY A 197 0.35 2.13 -16.22
C GLY A 197 -1.12 1.88 -16.61
N VAL A 198 -2.07 1.98 -15.68
CA VAL A 198 -3.51 1.75 -15.92
C VAL A 198 -4.35 3.02 -15.69
N LEU A 199 -4.02 3.79 -14.65
CA LEU A 199 -4.76 4.97 -14.21
C LEU A 199 -4.12 6.30 -14.65
N GLY A 200 -2.86 6.28 -15.12
CA GLY A 200 -2.15 7.49 -15.52
C GLY A 200 -2.09 8.52 -14.40
N ALA A 201 -2.55 9.74 -14.68
CA ALA A 201 -2.57 10.84 -13.72
C ALA A 201 -3.45 10.59 -12.48
N ALA A 202 -4.39 9.65 -12.55
CA ALA A 202 -5.26 9.29 -11.42
C ALA A 202 -4.62 8.26 -10.46
N ALA A 203 -3.41 7.75 -10.75
CA ALA A 203 -2.73 6.77 -9.90
C ALA A 203 -2.52 7.21 -8.43
N PRO A 204 -2.20 8.50 -8.11
CA PRO A 204 -2.09 8.94 -6.72
C PRO A 204 -3.43 8.82 -5.99
N LEU A 205 -4.53 9.20 -6.63
CA LEU A 205 -5.86 9.06 -6.04
C LEU A 205 -6.21 7.59 -5.81
N GLY A 206 -5.91 6.72 -6.78
CA GLY A 206 -6.14 5.28 -6.66
C GLY A 206 -5.38 4.63 -5.50
N SER A 207 -4.10 4.98 -5.32
CA SER A 207 -3.31 4.47 -4.18
C SER A 207 -3.80 5.05 -2.86
N SER A 208 -4.23 6.31 -2.82
CA SER A 208 -4.78 6.95 -1.62
C SER A 208 -6.13 6.36 -1.20
N VAL A 209 -6.99 5.93 -2.14
CA VAL A 209 -8.23 5.21 -1.80
C VAL A 209 -7.92 3.87 -1.13
N LEU A 210 -6.97 3.10 -1.69
CA LEU A 210 -6.55 1.83 -1.10
C LEU A 210 -5.88 2.00 0.27
N PHE A 211 -5.09 3.06 0.42
CA PHE A 211 -4.54 3.47 1.71
C PHE A 211 -5.66 3.80 2.70
N ALA A 212 -6.64 4.62 2.31
CA ALA A 212 -7.76 4.99 3.17
C ALA A 212 -8.60 3.79 3.64
N ILE A 213 -8.76 2.77 2.78
CA ILE A 213 -9.44 1.52 3.15
C ILE A 213 -8.75 0.88 4.36
N VAL A 214 -7.42 0.81 4.38
CA VAL A 214 -6.67 0.17 5.48
C VAL A 214 -6.82 0.90 6.83
N TYR A 215 -7.29 2.15 6.83
CA TYR A 215 -7.48 2.97 8.04
C TYR A 215 -8.95 3.07 8.50
N LEU A 216 -9.86 2.25 7.96
CA LEU A 216 -11.28 2.31 8.32
C LEU A 216 -11.58 1.90 9.78
N ASP A 217 -10.76 1.00 10.32
CA ASP A 217 -10.85 0.51 11.70
C ASP A 217 -10.23 1.47 12.72
N VAL A 218 -9.41 2.42 12.27
CA VAL A 218 -8.65 3.32 13.14
C VAL A 218 -9.57 4.33 13.85
N ARG A 219 -9.26 4.60 15.13
CA ARG A 219 -9.99 5.54 15.99
C ARG A 219 -9.01 6.51 16.66
N PRO A 220 -9.43 7.76 16.92
CA PRO A 220 -10.71 8.38 16.54
C PRO A 220 -10.83 8.64 15.02
N ALA A 221 -12.05 8.80 14.50
CA ALA A 221 -12.28 9.02 13.05
C ALA A 221 -11.56 10.27 12.50
N ALA A 222 -11.35 11.29 13.35
CA ALA A 222 -10.57 12.47 12.99
C ALA A 222 -9.10 12.14 12.68
N TYR A 223 -8.52 11.16 13.39
CA TYR A 223 -7.16 10.69 13.12
C TYR A 223 -7.08 9.95 11.78
N ALA A 224 -8.03 9.06 11.51
CA ALA A 224 -8.13 8.38 10.21
C ALA A 224 -8.26 9.39 9.05
N ALA A 225 -9.14 10.40 9.20
CA ALA A 225 -9.29 11.46 8.20
C ALA A 225 -7.99 12.27 7.99
N PHE A 226 -7.27 12.58 9.07
CA PHE A 226 -5.96 13.25 9.00
C PHE A 226 -4.92 12.42 8.23
N VAL A 227 -4.76 11.14 8.59
CA VAL A 227 -3.80 10.24 7.93
C VAL A 227 -4.13 10.06 6.45
N VAL A 228 -5.41 9.93 6.09
CA VAL A 228 -5.85 9.88 4.68
C VAL A 228 -5.49 11.17 3.93
N ALA A 229 -5.70 12.34 4.54
CA ALA A 229 -5.33 13.61 3.92
C ALA A 229 -3.81 13.72 3.68
N VAL A 230 -3.01 13.31 4.67
CA VAL A 230 -1.54 13.21 4.54
C VAL A 230 -1.17 12.24 3.41
N GLY A 231 -1.81 11.08 3.34
CA GLY A 231 -1.56 10.09 2.30
C GLY A 231 -1.88 10.60 0.89
N ILE A 232 -2.95 11.38 0.71
CA ILE A 232 -3.26 12.07 -0.55
C ILE A 232 -2.17 13.08 -0.89
N ALA A 233 -1.77 13.91 0.07
CA ALA A 233 -0.72 14.92 -0.13
C ALA A 233 0.61 14.27 -0.54
N PHE A 234 1.03 13.20 0.14
CA PHE A 234 2.23 12.45 -0.18
C PHE A 234 2.14 11.79 -1.56
N GLY A 235 0.99 11.23 -1.92
CA GLY A 235 0.76 10.71 -3.28
C GLY A 235 0.98 11.76 -4.36
N VAL A 236 0.47 12.98 -4.16
CA VAL A 236 0.69 14.11 -5.07
C VAL A 236 2.16 14.54 -5.12
N VAL A 237 2.84 14.61 -3.96
CA VAL A 237 4.27 14.93 -3.90
C VAL A 237 5.10 13.91 -4.69
N VAL A 238 4.84 12.62 -4.52
CA VAL A 238 5.53 11.55 -5.25
C VAL A 238 5.25 11.64 -6.75
N ALA A 239 4.01 11.94 -7.16
CA ALA A 239 3.66 12.12 -8.57
C ALA A 239 4.43 13.29 -9.22
N ARG A 240 4.66 14.38 -8.48
CA ARG A 240 5.36 15.57 -8.97
C ARG A 240 6.88 15.43 -8.94
N THR A 241 7.42 14.89 -7.85
CA THR A 241 8.87 14.81 -7.64
C THR A 241 9.49 13.54 -8.21
N ARG A 242 8.67 12.51 -8.45
CA ARG A 242 9.08 11.13 -8.81
C ARG A 242 10.06 10.53 -7.80
N SER A 243 9.94 10.92 -6.53
CA SER A 243 10.76 10.42 -5.43
C SER A 243 9.88 10.08 -4.24
N VAL A 244 10.17 8.94 -3.61
CA VAL A 244 9.48 8.47 -2.40
C VAL A 244 10.26 8.80 -1.12
N LEU A 245 11.54 9.16 -1.23
CA LEU A 245 12.43 9.28 -0.06
C LEU A 245 11.93 10.31 0.97
N GLY A 246 11.57 11.50 0.51
CA GLY A 246 11.11 12.58 1.40
C GLY A 246 9.80 12.24 2.09
N VAL A 247 8.84 11.62 1.39
CA VAL A 247 7.58 11.21 2.01
C VAL A 247 7.76 10.03 2.96
N ALA A 248 8.66 9.08 2.64
CA ALA A 248 8.99 7.97 3.53
C ALA A 248 9.64 8.45 4.84
N ILE A 249 10.58 9.39 4.75
CA ILE A 249 11.20 10.02 5.93
C ILE A 249 10.14 10.85 6.69
N ALA A 250 9.30 11.61 5.98
CA ALA A 250 8.24 12.40 6.61
C ALA A 250 7.26 11.53 7.38
N HIS A 251 6.81 10.42 6.80
CA HIS A 251 5.90 9.50 7.46
C HIS A 251 6.59 8.80 8.65
N GLY A 252 7.84 8.37 8.50
CA GLY A 252 8.62 7.82 9.62
C GLY A 252 8.73 8.81 10.79
N LEU A 253 9.06 10.08 10.51
CA LEU A 253 9.11 11.14 11.51
C LEU A 253 7.74 11.47 12.10
N LEU A 254 6.67 11.41 11.29
CA LEU A 254 5.29 11.58 11.76
C LEU A 254 4.93 10.50 12.77
N ALA A 255 5.18 9.23 12.43
CA ALA A 255 4.87 8.10 13.29
C ALA A 255 5.65 8.17 14.61
N VAL A 256 6.97 8.38 14.56
CA VAL A 256 7.81 8.59 15.75
C VAL A 256 7.34 9.81 16.55
N GLY A 257 7.03 10.90 15.85
CA GLY A 257 6.47 12.12 16.43
C GLY A 257 5.26 11.81 17.29
N ALA A 258 4.29 11.12 16.68
CA ALA A 258 2.97 10.88 17.25
C ALA A 258 2.98 10.00 18.51
N VAL A 259 3.84 8.96 18.55
CA VAL A 259 3.78 7.93 19.62
C VAL A 259 4.98 7.94 20.58
N VAL A 260 6.09 8.61 20.22
CA VAL A 260 7.30 8.68 21.05
C VAL A 260 7.61 10.12 21.44
N LEU A 261 7.86 11.00 20.46
CA LEU A 261 8.44 12.32 20.73
C LEU A 261 7.47 13.26 21.45
N TRP A 262 6.26 13.46 20.90
CA TRP A 262 5.32 14.44 21.45
C TRP A 262 4.64 13.99 22.73
N PRO A 263 4.21 12.72 22.89
CA PRO A 263 3.79 12.21 24.18
C PRO A 263 4.85 12.47 25.25
N GLY A 264 6.09 11.99 25.07
CA GLY A 264 7.14 12.14 26.08
C GLY A 264 7.59 13.58 26.40
N LEU A 265 7.23 14.57 25.57
CA LEU A 265 7.49 15.99 25.82
C LEU A 265 6.30 16.74 26.45
N LEU A 266 5.08 16.24 26.26
CA LEU A 266 3.84 16.97 26.56
C LEU A 266 2.91 16.26 27.56
N SER A 267 3.22 15.03 27.97
CA SER A 267 2.56 14.28 29.05
C SER A 267 3.29 14.48 30.38
#